data_AF-W1I452-F1
#
_entry.id   AF-W1I452-F1
#
_cell.length_a   1.000
_cell.length_b   1.000
_cell.length_c   1.000
_cell.angle_alpha   90.00
_cell.angle_beta   90.00
_cell.angle_gamma   90.00
#
_symmetry.space_group_name_H-M   'P 1'
#
loop_
_entity.id
_entity.type
_entity.pdbx_description
1 polymer ?
#
loop_
_entity_poly.entity_id
_entity_poly.type
_entity_poly.pdbx_seq_one_letter_code
_entity_poly.pdbx_strand_id
1 'polypeptide(L)'
;MIEQINNTLQILRRITENLDELGVNTEVIERSNVLIYDKLDTIENISKKRNQTTEQKALNQYEIERNNECYMTLSYVITRELQTIDNTIKNIYSDIGEIEKILKSNEEIKTNEQ
;
A
#
# COMPACT_ATOMS: atom_id res chain seq x y z
N MET A 1 -19.25 -17.94 -26.95
CA MET A 1 -18.37 -18.87 -26.22
C MET A 1 -16.88 -18.53 -26.35
N ILE A 2 -16.23 -18.63 -27.53
CA ILE A 2 -14.79 -18.28 -27.68
C ILE A 2 -14.50 -16.82 -27.26
N GLU A 3 -15.35 -15.89 -27.66
CA GLU A 3 -15.22 -14.47 -27.32
C GLU A 3 -15.35 -14.20 -25.82
N GLN A 4 -16.27 -14.89 -25.13
CA GLN A 4 -16.41 -14.79 -23.67
C GLN A 4 -15.20 -15.37 -22.94
N ILE A 5 -14.66 -16.50 -23.42
CA ILE A 5 -13.41 -17.08 -22.88
C ILE A 5 -12.26 -16.09 -23.01
N ASN A 6 -12.12 -15.45 -24.17
CA ASN A 6 -11.08 -14.44 -24.40
C ASN A 6 -11.25 -13.22 -23.48
N ASN A 7 -12.48 -12.77 -23.25
CA ASN A 7 -12.76 -11.66 -22.34
C ASN A 7 -12.40 -12.03 -20.88
N THR A 8 -12.82 -13.20 -20.41
CA THR A 8 -12.45 -13.70 -19.07
C THR A 8 -10.93 -13.81 -18.89
N LEU A 9 -10.20 -14.29 -19.91
CA LEU A 9 -8.74 -14.37 -19.84
C LEU A 9 -8.06 -12.99 -19.76
N GLN A 10 -8.63 -11.96 -20.41
CA GLN A 10 -8.12 -10.60 -20.29
C GLN A 10 -8.35 -10.04 -18.89
N ILE A 11 -9.53 -10.25 -18.30
CA ILE A 11 -9.83 -9.82 -16.93
C ILE A 11 -8.92 -10.52 -15.92
N LEU A 12 -8.70 -11.83 -16.06
CA LEU A 12 -7.79 -12.59 -15.20
C LEU A 12 -6.35 -12.05 -15.25
N ARG A 13 -5.86 -11.64 -16.44
CA ARG A 13 -4.54 -11.01 -16.56
C ARG A 13 -4.46 -9.69 -15.80
N ARG A 14 -5.48 -8.83 -15.91
CA ARG A 14 -5.53 -7.56 -15.14
C ARG A 14 -5.52 -7.81 -13.63
N ILE A 15 -6.26 -8.81 -13.16
CA ILE A 15 -6.25 -9.22 -11.75
C ILE A 15 -4.85 -9.66 -11.32
N THR A 16 -4.17 -10.49 -12.13
CA THR A 16 -2.80 -10.93 -11.82
C THR A 16 -1.82 -9.76 -11.73
N GLU A 17 -1.85 -8.85 -12.70
CA GLU A 17 -0.99 -7.66 -12.70
C GLU A 17 -1.23 -6.77 -11.47
N ASN A 18 -2.48 -6.56 -11.09
CA ASN A 18 -2.85 -5.81 -9.88
C ASN A 18 -2.42 -6.51 -8.58
N LEU A 19 -2.47 -7.85 -8.52
CA LEU A 19 -2.00 -8.61 -7.36
C LEU A 19 -0.48 -8.54 -7.21
N ASP A 20 0.26 -8.57 -8.32
CA ASP A 20 1.71 -8.39 -8.32
C ASP A 20 2.10 -6.98 -7.81
N GLU A 21 1.37 -5.94 -8.25
CA GLU A 21 1.58 -4.56 -7.77
C GLU A 21 1.29 -4.41 -6.27
N LEU A 22 0.23 -5.05 -5.76
CA LEU A 22 -0.06 -5.09 -4.32
C LEU A 22 1.08 -5.75 -3.52
N GLY A 23 1.70 -6.80 -4.06
CA GLY A 23 2.83 -7.46 -3.43
C GLY A 23 4.02 -6.51 -3.24
N VAL A 24 4.38 -5.76 -4.29
CA VAL A 24 5.48 -4.78 -4.26
C VAL A 24 5.19 -3.63 -3.28
N ASN A 25 3.98 -3.07 -3.32
CA ASN A 25 3.60 -1.96 -2.41
C ASN A 25 3.61 -2.40 -0.93
N THR A 26 3.19 -3.64 -0.65
CA THR A 26 3.23 -4.19 0.71
C THR A 26 4.66 -4.29 1.24
N GLU A 27 5.60 -4.80 0.43
CA GLU A 27 7.02 -4.90 0.82
C GLU A 27 7.64 -3.52 1.12
N VAL A 28 7.33 -2.50 0.31
CA VAL A 28 7.83 -1.14 0.50
C VAL A 28 7.34 -0.55 1.83
N ILE A 29 6.07 -0.77 2.19
CA ILE A 29 5.51 -0.33 3.48
C ILE A 29 6.19 -1.05 4.65
N GLU A 30 6.36 -2.37 4.56
CA GLU A 30 7.02 -3.15 5.62
C GLU A 30 8.46 -2.68 5.87
N ARG A 31 9.24 -2.47 4.81
CA ARG A 31 10.62 -1.95 4.91
C ARG A 31 10.65 -0.53 5.48
N SER A 32 9.68 0.30 5.11
CA SER A 32 9.55 1.66 5.65
C SER A 32 9.19 1.66 7.14
N ASN A 33 8.32 0.75 7.58
CA ASN A 33 7.96 0.58 8.99
C ASN A 33 9.18 0.19 9.85
N VAL A 34 10.01 -0.77 9.39
CA VAL A 34 11.25 -1.14 10.09
C VAL A 34 12.17 0.07 10.25
N LEU A 35 12.38 0.84 9.17
CA LEU A 35 13.22 2.03 9.21
C LEU A 35 12.69 3.09 10.19
N ILE A 36 11.36 3.28 10.27
CA ILE A 36 10.72 4.19 11.21
C ILE A 36 11.01 3.77 12.66
N TYR A 37 10.82 2.49 12.97
CA TYR A 37 11.07 1.98 14.32
C TYR A 37 12.54 2.12 14.73
N ASP A 38 13.49 1.79 13.85
CA ASP A 38 14.93 2.00 14.10
C ASP A 38 15.28 3.48 14.39
N LYS A 39 14.63 4.41 13.67
CA LYS A 39 14.81 5.85 13.88
C LYS A 39 14.20 6.32 15.18
N LEU A 40 13.01 5.82 15.56
CA LEU A 40 12.37 6.10 16.85
C LEU A 40 13.25 5.68 18.02
N ASP A 41 13.83 4.47 17.98
CA ASP A 41 14.75 3.96 19.01
C ASP A 41 16.00 4.82 19.15
N THR A 42 16.56 5.26 18.02
CA THR A 42 17.72 6.18 18.02
C THR A 42 17.38 7.50 18.71
N ILE A 43 16.19 8.04 18.47
CA ILE A 43 15.71 9.29 19.05
C ILE A 43 15.46 9.15 20.56
N GLU A 44 14.84 8.05 20.99
CA GLU A 44 14.62 7.76 22.41
C GLU A 44 15.95 7.71 23.17
N ASN A 45 16.96 7.08 22.58
CA ASN A 45 18.31 6.99 23.14
C ASN A 45 19.03 8.35 23.25
N ILE A 46 18.83 9.25 22.28
CA ILE A 46 19.36 10.62 22.34
C ILE A 46 18.65 11.41 23.46
N SER A 47 17.32 11.30 23.54
CA SER A 47 16.49 11.98 24.55
C SER A 47 16.91 11.61 25.98
N LYS A 48 17.17 10.32 26.24
CA LYS A 48 17.57 9.79 27.55
C LYS A 48 18.96 10.26 28.03
N LYS A 49 19.86 10.71 27.15
CA LYS A 49 21.25 11.09 27.50
C LYS A 49 21.45 12.55 27.98
N ARG A 50 20.39 13.35 28.17
CA ARG A 50 20.51 14.81 28.42
C ARG A 50 20.94 15.19 29.85
N ASN A 51 22.16 15.74 29.98
CA ASN A 51 22.54 16.75 30.98
C ASN A 51 22.64 18.13 30.29
N GLN A 52 22.15 19.21 30.90
CA GLN A 52 21.70 20.42 30.16
C GLN A 52 22.68 21.62 30.21
N THR A 53 23.22 22.02 29.05
CA THR A 53 23.85 23.34 28.78
C THR A 53 23.11 24.08 27.64
N THR A 54 23.35 25.38 27.47
CA THR A 54 22.66 26.23 26.47
C THR A 54 22.95 25.82 25.02
N GLU A 55 24.19 25.43 24.70
CA GLU A 55 24.54 24.83 23.40
C GLU A 55 23.81 23.51 23.16
N GLN A 56 23.66 22.69 24.21
CA GLN A 56 22.87 21.47 24.13
C GLN A 56 21.41 21.77 23.76
N LYS A 57 20.81 22.86 24.28
CA LYS A 57 19.42 23.25 23.94
C LYS A 57 19.24 23.62 22.47
N ALA A 58 20.20 24.29 21.85
CA ALA A 58 20.14 24.65 20.42
C ALA A 58 20.29 23.42 19.51
N LEU A 59 21.27 22.54 19.80
CA LEU A 59 21.44 21.25 19.12
C LEU A 59 20.19 20.37 19.26
N ASN A 60 19.61 20.33 20.46
CA ASN A 60 18.39 19.62 20.78
C ASN A 60 17.17 20.11 19.97
N GLN A 61 17.04 21.41 19.77
CA GLN A 61 15.96 22.00 18.99
C GLN A 61 16.10 21.65 17.50
N TYR A 62 17.32 21.76 16.96
CA TYR A 62 17.63 21.36 15.59
C TYR A 62 17.35 19.86 15.33
N GLU A 63 17.70 18.98 16.27
CA GLU A 63 17.41 17.55 16.16
C GLU A 63 15.89 17.27 16.18
N ILE A 64 15.13 17.97 17.02
CA ILE A 64 13.66 17.85 17.06
C ILE A 64 13.05 18.28 15.72
N GLU A 65 13.48 19.41 15.17
CA GLU A 65 13.00 19.94 13.90
C GLU A 65 13.30 18.98 12.74
N ARG A 66 14.55 18.49 12.66
CA ARG A 66 14.95 17.50 11.65
C ARG A 66 14.17 16.19 11.76
N ASN A 67 13.88 15.73 12.98
CA ASN A 67 13.09 14.52 13.19
C ASN A 67 11.63 14.73 12.78
N ASN A 68 11.04 15.89 13.11
CA ASN A 68 9.69 16.23 12.67
C ASN A 68 9.57 16.28 11.14
N GLU A 69 10.56 16.83 10.45
CA GLU A 69 10.61 16.83 8.97
C GLU A 69 10.70 15.41 8.40
N CYS A 70 11.48 14.53 9.05
CA CYS A 70 11.56 13.11 8.70
C CYS A 70 10.21 12.40 8.87
N TYR A 71 9.50 12.62 9.98
CA TYR A 71 8.17 12.04 10.20
C TYR A 71 7.14 12.53 9.19
N MET A 72 7.15 13.84 8.87
CA MET A 72 6.24 14.40 7.87
C MET A 72 6.47 13.77 6.50
N THR A 73 7.74 13.60 6.11
CA THR A 73 8.10 12.97 4.83
C THR A 73 7.66 11.50 4.79
N LEU A 74 7.93 10.74 5.84
CA LEU A 74 7.56 9.32 5.92
C LEU A 74 6.05 9.12 5.96
N SER A 75 5.33 9.93 6.74
CA SER A 75 3.87 9.92 6.81
C SER A 75 3.23 10.22 5.44
N TYR A 76 3.79 11.19 4.70
CA TYR A 76 3.36 11.49 3.34
C TYR A 76 3.55 10.31 2.39
N VAL A 77 4.73 9.66 2.40
CA VAL A 77 5.01 8.49 1.56
C VAL A 77 4.04 7.35 1.88
N ILE A 78 3.92 6.96 3.15
CA ILE A 78 3.01 5.89 3.58
C ILE A 78 1.56 6.19 3.17
N THR A 79 1.11 7.43 3.33
CA THR A 79 -0.25 7.82 2.95
C THR A 79 -0.49 7.62 1.45
N ARG A 80 0.49 7.96 0.59
CA ARG A 80 0.36 7.73 -0.85
C ARG A 80 0.36 6.25 -1.21
N GLU A 81 1.24 5.46 -0.60
CA GLU A 81 1.29 4.01 -0.85
C GLU A 81 -0.02 3.33 -0.44
N LEU A 82 -0.60 3.70 0.70
CA LEU A 82 -1.90 3.20 1.15
C LEU A 82 -3.04 3.60 0.19
N GLN A 83 -3.01 4.81 -0.37
CA GLN A 83 -3.97 5.23 -1.39
C GLN A 83 -3.84 4.45 -2.69
N THR A 84 -2.61 4.13 -3.11
CA THR A 84 -2.37 3.26 -4.28
C THR A 84 -2.94 1.87 -4.03
N ILE A 85 -2.66 1.26 -2.88
CA ILE A 85 -3.20 -0.04 -2.47
C ILE A 85 -4.73 -0.05 -2.49
N ASP A 86 -5.37 0.96 -1.89
CA ASP A 86 -6.84 1.06 -1.87
C ASP A 86 -7.44 1.12 -3.28
N ASN A 87 -6.81 1.85 -4.20
CA ASN A 87 -7.24 1.90 -5.60
C ASN A 87 -7.05 0.55 -6.32
N THR A 88 -5.91 -0.12 -6.12
CA THR A 88 -5.65 -1.43 -6.73
C THR A 88 -6.64 -2.49 -6.24
N ILE A 89 -6.98 -2.48 -4.95
CA ILE A 89 -8.01 -3.35 -4.37
C ILE A 89 -9.38 -3.09 -5.01
N LYS A 90 -9.77 -1.82 -5.17
CA LYS A 90 -11.05 -1.45 -5.84
C LYS A 90 -11.11 -1.95 -7.28
N ASN A 91 -10.02 -1.86 -8.03
CA ASN A 91 -9.94 -2.38 -9.40
C ASN A 91 -10.13 -3.90 -9.43
N ILE A 92 -9.47 -4.64 -8.55
CA ILE A 92 -9.63 -6.10 -8.43
C ILE A 92 -11.09 -6.46 -8.13
N TYR A 93 -11.74 -5.78 -7.18
CA TYR A 93 -13.15 -6.03 -6.88
C TYR A 93 -14.07 -5.76 -8.08
N SER A 94 -13.80 -4.70 -8.85
CA SER A 94 -14.54 -4.41 -10.08
C SER A 94 -14.38 -5.53 -11.11
N ASP A 95 -13.14 -5.97 -11.35
CA ASP A 95 -12.81 -7.06 -12.28
C ASP A 95 -13.48 -8.38 -11.87
N ILE A 96 -13.46 -8.73 -10.58
CA ILE A 96 -14.17 -9.91 -10.05
C ILE A 96 -15.67 -9.81 -10.35
N GLY A 97 -16.29 -8.65 -10.12
CA GLY A 97 -17.70 -8.42 -10.42
C GLY A 97 -18.05 -8.56 -11.91
N GLU A 98 -17.13 -8.23 -12.81
CA GLU A 98 -17.29 -8.49 -14.25
C GLU A 98 -17.27 -9.99 -14.57
N ILE A 99 -16.37 -10.75 -13.95
CA ILE A 99 -16.33 -12.22 -14.09
C ILE A 99 -17.63 -12.84 -13.58
N GLU A 100 -18.14 -12.42 -12.42
CA GLU A 100 -19.40 -12.92 -11.86
C GLU A 100 -20.59 -12.70 -12.81
N LYS A 101 -20.66 -11.54 -13.47
CA LYS A 101 -21.70 -11.26 -14.48
C LYS A 101 -21.59 -12.21 -15.67
N ILE A 102 -20.38 -12.42 -16.20
CA ILE A 102 -20.14 -13.34 -17.32
C ILE A 102 -20.56 -14.76 -16.94
N LEU A 103 -20.22 -15.22 -15.73
CA LEU A 103 -20.60 -16.55 -15.24
C LEU A 103 -22.11 -16.73 -15.13
N LYS A 104 -22.83 -15.75 -14.55
CA LYS A 104 -24.31 -15.78 -14.46
C LYS A 104 -24.98 -15.82 -15.83
N SER A 105 -24.55 -14.98 -16.77
CA SER A 105 -25.10 -15.00 -18.13
C SER A 105 -24.86 -16.34 -18.84
N ASN A 106 -23.75 -17.02 -18.56
CA ASN A 106 -23.49 -18.35 -19.10
C ASN A 106 -24.37 -19.45 -18.48
N GLU A 107 -24.70 -19.34 -17.19
CA GLU A 107 -25.66 -20.24 -16.54
C GLU A 107 -27.07 -20.08 -17.13
N GLU A 108 -27.52 -18.85 -17.34
CA GLU A 108 -28.82 -18.56 -17.95
C GLU A 108 -28.93 -19.11 -19.38
N ILE A 109 -27.89 -18.96 -20.20
CA ILE A 109 -27.85 -19.54 -21.57
C ILE A 109 -27.98 -21.07 -21.51
N LYS A 110 -27.21 -21.73 -20.64
CA LYS A 110 -27.27 -23.19 -20.48
C LYS A 110 -28.64 -23.70 -20.05
N THR A 111 -29.35 -22.93 -19.22
CA THR A 111 -30.67 -23.30 -18.71
C THR A 111 -31.75 -23.18 -19.79
N ASN A 112 -31.57 -22.26 -20.75
CA ASN A 112 -32.50 -22.06 -21.88
C ASN A 112 -32.26 -23.01 -23.07
N GLU A 113 -31.14 -23.75 -23.08
CA GLU A 113 -30.79 -24.75 -24.11
C GLU A 113 -31.22 -26.18 -23.74
N GLN A 114 -31.80 -26.40 -22.54
CA GLN A 114 -32.36 -27.68 -22.06
C GLN A 114 -33.88 -27.73 -22.22
#